data_AF-A0A931LYK8-F1
#
_entry.id   AF-A0A931LYK8-F1
#
_cell.length_a   1.000
_cell.length_b   1.000
_cell.length_c   1.000
_cell.angle_alpha   90.00
_cell.angle_beta   90.00
_cell.angle_gamma   90.00
#
_symmetry.space_group_name_H-M   'P 1'
#
loop_
_entity.id
_entity.type
_entity.pdbx_description
1 polymer ?
#
loop_
_entity_poly.entity_id
_entity_poly.type
_entity_poly.pdbx_seq_one_letter_code
_entity_poly.pdbx_strand_id
1 'polypeptide(L)'
;MARRKWLFALALVLAGIAVLALVLWSVYRRSDADARAHFEREVRLAKEEGLPTTPEDLARLTHVPDGENAAPLYKRAVQEFLKVNPKIPGFSLDVIDPDRPATLEAARLEVAPYRRAIDQFRAASKRPGYDFPHDWNRDRFQFEEFHQLDAPCLALAKAALIEALDGNFGSAHEDFAAIARVSRQVARQPFGFAGLEAALLRVILCDAAWRIIRIRPEEPALAMVERVLGELGPPPSLRNEIGAEVVVLLVSVRTNEAIGRLEGTPTPIVDLPVFRFEAYAMSVKALRDEFKAAMQDPEYGPRARQRFLDVEKGVDRSLDPRSKLATLMVFGFSKTIMSYTRSLAMARAVTVGVSLMRSRARAGRFPEALPKLGENGIDPLTEKPWVYRREGDGFRLASAATFPAVENQKERPQVEIVFTRPVPSERTSAHQLGF
;
A
#
# COMPACT_ATOMS: atom_id res chain seq x y z
N MET A 1 -72.33 21.77 -23.48
CA MET A 1 -71.17 21.76 -24.41
C MET A 1 -69.82 21.94 -23.71
N ALA A 2 -69.66 22.87 -22.75
CA ALA A 2 -68.38 23.13 -22.07
C ALA A 2 -67.72 21.89 -21.42
N ARG A 3 -68.50 21.05 -20.71
CA ARG A 3 -68.00 19.83 -20.04
C ARG A 3 -67.40 18.80 -21.02
N ARG A 4 -67.99 18.63 -22.21
CA ARG A 4 -67.45 17.73 -23.25
C ARG A 4 -66.13 18.23 -23.84
N LYS A 5 -66.01 19.54 -24.07
CA LYS A 5 -64.76 20.16 -24.54
C LYS A 5 -63.62 20.00 -23.52
N TRP A 6 -63.93 20.15 -22.23
CA TRP A 6 -62.95 19.97 -21.15
C TRP A 6 -62.48 18.51 -21.01
N LEU A 7 -63.40 17.55 -21.05
CA LEU A 7 -63.03 16.12 -21.02
C LEU A 7 -62.18 15.71 -22.22
N PHE A 8 -62.45 16.25 -23.41
CA PHE A 8 -61.65 16.00 -24.60
C PHE A 8 -60.23 16.59 -24.49
N ALA A 9 -60.10 17.82 -23.98
CA ALA A 9 -58.80 18.44 -23.73
C ALA A 9 -57.96 17.65 -22.70
N LEU A 10 -58.60 17.21 -21.60
CA LEU A 10 -57.96 16.36 -20.60
C LEU A 10 -57.47 15.03 -21.21
N ALA A 11 -58.29 14.38 -22.05
CA ALA A 11 -57.91 13.15 -22.73
C ALA A 11 -56.70 13.34 -23.66
N LEU A 12 -56.61 14.45 -24.39
CA LEU A 12 -55.46 14.79 -25.22
C LEU A 12 -54.19 15.03 -24.39
N VAL A 13 -54.29 15.72 -23.25
CA VAL A 13 -53.16 15.92 -22.33
C VAL A 13 -52.66 14.58 -21.78
N LEU A 14 -53.57 13.72 -21.32
CA LEU A 14 -53.21 12.39 -20.81
C LEU A 14 -52.60 11.51 -21.89
N ALA A 15 -53.12 11.55 -23.13
CA ALA A 15 -52.52 10.86 -24.26
C ALA A 15 -51.11 11.38 -24.58
N GLY A 16 -50.91 12.70 -24.54
CA GLY A 16 -49.59 13.31 -24.72
C GLY A 16 -48.58 12.87 -23.66
N ILE A 17 -49.00 12.83 -22.39
CA ILE A 17 -48.18 12.33 -21.27
C ILE A 17 -47.84 10.85 -21.47
N ALA A 18 -48.81 10.03 -21.87
CA ALA A 18 -48.60 8.60 -22.12
C ALA A 18 -47.61 8.35 -23.27
N VAL A 19 -47.70 9.12 -24.37
CA VAL A 19 -46.74 9.06 -25.48
C VAL A 19 -45.35 9.48 -25.03
N LEU A 20 -45.23 10.59 -24.27
CA LEU A 20 -43.96 11.03 -23.74
C LEU A 20 -43.34 9.98 -22.82
N ALA A 21 -44.12 9.37 -21.92
CA ALA A 21 -43.67 8.30 -21.04
C ALA A 21 -43.19 7.08 -21.83
N LEU A 22 -43.90 6.68 -22.90
CA LEU A 22 -43.49 5.57 -23.77
C LEU A 22 -42.18 5.87 -24.50
N VAL A 23 -42.01 7.08 -25.02
CA VAL A 23 -40.77 7.53 -25.68
C VAL A 23 -39.61 7.52 -24.69
N LEU A 24 -39.79 8.11 -23.51
CA LEU A 24 -38.77 8.11 -22.45
C LEU A 24 -38.42 6.69 -22.01
N TRP A 25 -39.40 5.80 -21.86
CA TRP A 25 -39.18 4.40 -21.53
C TRP A 25 -38.42 3.65 -22.63
N SER A 26 -38.75 3.90 -23.90
CA SER A 26 -38.05 3.30 -25.04
C SER A 26 -36.60 3.78 -25.13
N VAL A 27 -36.35 5.08 -24.94
CA VAL A 27 -35.00 5.65 -24.90
C VAL A 27 -34.21 5.05 -23.74
N TYR A 28 -34.82 5.01 -22.55
CA TYR A 28 -34.23 4.42 -21.36
C TYR A 28 -33.86 2.94 -21.57
N ARG A 29 -34.76 2.11 -22.10
CA ARG A 29 -34.48 0.69 -22.36
C ARG A 29 -33.35 0.48 -23.36
N ARG A 30 -33.28 1.32 -24.40
CA ARG A 30 -32.19 1.26 -25.37
C ARG A 30 -30.87 1.63 -24.72
N SER A 31 -30.83 2.72 -23.96
CA SER A 31 -29.62 3.12 -23.22
C SER A 31 -29.18 2.08 -22.19
N ASP A 32 -30.10 1.38 -21.53
CA ASP A 32 -29.77 0.30 -20.59
C ASP A 32 -29.17 -0.90 -21.32
N ALA A 33 -29.75 -1.30 -22.46
CA ALA A 33 -29.22 -2.37 -23.28
C ALA A 33 -27.81 -2.04 -23.83
N ASP A 34 -27.61 -0.81 -24.31
CA ASP A 34 -26.31 -0.34 -24.81
C ASP A 34 -25.26 -0.32 -23.69
N ALA A 35 -25.61 0.17 -22.50
CA ALA A 35 -24.71 0.20 -21.33
C ALA A 35 -24.35 -1.22 -20.83
N ARG A 36 -25.30 -2.16 -20.82
CA ARG A 36 -25.02 -3.57 -20.51
C ARG A 36 -24.10 -4.23 -21.54
N ALA A 37 -24.37 -4.02 -22.82
CA ALA A 37 -23.54 -4.53 -23.90
C ALA A 37 -22.11 -3.96 -23.84
N HIS A 38 -21.97 -2.68 -23.48
CA HIS A 38 -20.69 -2.06 -23.21
C HIS A 38 -19.98 -2.73 -22.04
N PHE A 39 -20.63 -2.86 -20.88
CA PHE A 39 -20.07 -3.53 -19.70
C PHE A 39 -19.61 -4.96 -20.02
N GLU A 40 -20.45 -5.79 -20.63
CA GLU A 40 -20.12 -7.16 -21.00
C GLU A 40 -18.94 -7.24 -21.98
N ARG A 41 -18.84 -6.27 -22.90
CA ARG A 41 -17.68 -6.15 -23.80
C ARG A 41 -16.40 -5.88 -23.00
N GLU A 42 -16.41 -4.93 -22.08
CA GLU A 42 -15.22 -4.60 -21.28
C GLU A 42 -14.79 -5.77 -20.38
N VAL A 43 -15.75 -6.51 -19.80
CA VAL A 43 -15.46 -7.74 -19.02
C VAL A 43 -14.84 -8.83 -19.88
N ARG A 44 -15.38 -9.08 -21.08
CA ARG A 44 -14.80 -10.06 -22.00
C ARG A 44 -13.38 -9.69 -22.38
N LEU A 45 -13.14 -8.41 -22.70
CA LEU A 45 -11.81 -7.94 -23.05
C LEU A 45 -10.83 -8.01 -21.85
N ALA A 46 -11.27 -7.75 -20.62
CA ALA A 46 -10.45 -7.95 -19.41
C ALA A 46 -9.99 -9.41 -19.30
N LYS A 47 -10.92 -10.35 -19.53
CA LYS A 47 -10.62 -11.79 -19.53
C LYS A 47 -9.64 -12.18 -20.64
N GLU A 48 -9.81 -11.64 -21.85
CA GLU A 48 -8.89 -11.87 -22.99
C GLU A 48 -7.47 -11.33 -22.70
N GLU A 49 -7.36 -10.27 -21.91
CA GLU A 49 -6.09 -9.70 -21.45
C GLU A 49 -5.48 -10.46 -20.25
N GLY A 50 -6.17 -11.47 -19.74
CA GLY A 50 -5.70 -12.33 -18.66
C GLY A 50 -5.93 -11.79 -17.26
N LEU A 51 -6.84 -10.83 -17.09
CA LEU A 51 -7.34 -10.43 -15.77
C LEU A 51 -8.37 -11.45 -15.26
N PRO A 52 -8.37 -11.75 -13.95
CA PRO A 52 -9.44 -12.56 -13.37
C PRO A 52 -10.76 -11.77 -13.44
N THR A 53 -11.84 -12.44 -13.81
CA THR A 53 -13.16 -11.80 -13.97
C THR A 53 -14.24 -12.51 -13.14
N THR A 54 -13.85 -13.54 -12.40
CA THR A 54 -14.72 -14.30 -11.52
C THR A 54 -14.05 -14.55 -10.16
N PRO A 55 -14.86 -14.71 -9.09
CA PRO A 55 -14.39 -15.18 -7.78
C PRO A 55 -13.52 -16.44 -7.86
N GLU A 56 -13.86 -17.37 -8.74
CA GLU A 56 -13.13 -18.61 -8.94
C GLU A 56 -11.76 -18.40 -9.61
N ASP A 57 -11.68 -17.47 -10.57
CA ASP A 57 -10.38 -17.10 -11.18
C ASP A 57 -9.44 -16.55 -10.12
N LEU A 58 -9.95 -15.69 -9.23
CA LEU A 58 -9.16 -15.07 -8.17
C LEU A 58 -8.74 -16.06 -7.09
N ALA A 59 -9.67 -16.92 -6.62
CA ALA A 59 -9.37 -17.96 -5.63
C ALA A 59 -8.25 -18.89 -6.07
N ARG A 60 -8.14 -19.19 -7.38
CA ARG A 60 -7.05 -20.00 -7.93
C ARG A 60 -5.70 -19.28 -7.89
N LEU A 61 -5.69 -17.96 -8.00
CA LEU A 61 -4.46 -17.15 -7.95
C LEU A 61 -3.92 -17.02 -6.53
N THR A 62 -4.79 -17.01 -5.51
CA THR A 62 -4.38 -16.85 -4.11
C THR A 62 -4.14 -18.16 -3.38
N HIS A 63 -4.64 -19.29 -3.90
CA HIS A 63 -4.62 -20.56 -3.18
C HIS A 63 -3.22 -20.95 -2.70
N VAL A 64 -3.10 -21.12 -1.38
CA VAL A 64 -1.93 -21.70 -0.73
C VAL A 64 -2.34 -22.98 0.01
N PRO A 65 -1.64 -24.12 -0.19
CA PRO A 65 -1.93 -25.35 0.55
C PRO A 65 -1.87 -25.14 2.08
N ASP A 66 -2.73 -25.81 2.84
CA ASP A 66 -2.86 -25.60 4.30
C ASP A 66 -1.54 -25.74 5.07
N GLY A 67 -0.70 -26.70 4.69
CA GLY A 67 0.62 -26.91 5.29
C GLY A 67 1.65 -25.81 4.97
N GLU A 68 1.38 -25.02 3.95
CA GLU A 68 2.23 -23.94 3.45
C GLU A 68 1.70 -22.55 3.80
N ASN A 69 0.45 -22.46 4.29
CA ASN A 69 -0.24 -21.20 4.53
C ASN A 69 0.10 -20.60 5.91
N ALA A 70 0.69 -19.39 5.90
CA ALA A 70 1.02 -18.63 7.10
C ALA A 70 -0.20 -17.97 7.77
N ALA A 71 -1.28 -17.69 7.04
CA ALA A 71 -2.40 -16.87 7.51
C ALA A 71 -3.04 -17.39 8.81
N PRO A 72 -3.36 -18.70 8.97
CA PRO A 72 -3.89 -19.22 10.22
C PRO A 72 -2.92 -19.13 11.40
N LEU A 73 -1.61 -19.08 11.15
CA LEU A 73 -0.59 -18.93 12.18
C LEU A 73 -0.45 -17.46 12.59
N TYR A 74 -0.48 -16.54 11.64
CA TYR A 74 -0.52 -15.10 11.95
C TYR A 74 -1.75 -14.72 12.74
N LYS A 75 -2.93 -15.21 12.34
CA LYS A 75 -4.17 -14.96 13.09
C LYS A 75 -4.06 -15.40 14.54
N ARG A 76 -3.46 -16.56 14.81
CA ARG A 76 -3.20 -17.03 16.18
C ARG A 76 -2.19 -16.16 16.92
N ALA A 77 -1.10 -15.76 16.27
CA ALA A 77 -0.11 -14.88 16.86
C ALA A 77 -0.70 -13.50 17.23
N VAL A 78 -1.53 -12.92 16.35
CA VAL A 78 -2.30 -11.70 16.60
C VAL A 78 -3.27 -11.89 17.76
N GLN A 79 -3.97 -13.02 17.84
CA GLN A 79 -4.85 -13.31 18.98
C GLN A 79 -4.09 -13.39 20.31
N GLU A 80 -2.90 -13.99 20.34
CA GLU A 80 -2.04 -13.94 21.54
C GLU A 80 -1.59 -12.51 21.86
N PHE A 81 -1.34 -11.71 20.84
CA PHE A 81 -1.02 -10.29 20.98
C PHE A 81 -2.15 -9.52 21.68
N LEU A 82 -3.38 -9.74 21.22
CA LEU A 82 -4.59 -9.09 21.73
C LEU A 82 -4.98 -9.53 23.14
N LYS A 83 -4.48 -10.67 23.64
CA LYS A 83 -4.66 -11.07 25.04
C LYS A 83 -3.90 -10.17 26.01
N VAL A 84 -2.77 -9.62 25.58
CA VAL A 84 -1.96 -8.69 26.39
C VAL A 84 -2.60 -7.30 26.38
N ASN A 85 -2.99 -6.83 25.20
CA ASN A 85 -3.71 -5.57 25.03
C ASN A 85 -4.85 -5.76 24.02
N PRO A 86 -6.12 -5.69 24.45
CA PRO A 86 -7.28 -5.84 23.55
C PRO A 86 -7.33 -4.78 22.44
N LYS A 87 -6.62 -3.66 22.61
CA LYS A 87 -6.42 -2.67 21.56
C LYS A 87 -5.05 -2.90 20.95
N ILE A 88 -4.95 -2.76 19.63
CA ILE A 88 -3.67 -2.75 18.93
C ILE A 88 -2.82 -1.63 19.55
N PRO A 89 -1.72 -1.94 20.26
CA PRO A 89 -0.89 -0.90 20.87
C PRO A 89 -0.17 -0.11 19.78
N GLY A 90 -0.10 1.21 19.96
CA GLY A 90 0.75 2.06 19.14
C GLY A 90 2.21 1.90 19.55
N PHE A 91 2.89 0.86 19.06
CA PHE A 91 4.34 0.77 19.22
C PHE A 91 5.00 1.93 18.48
N SER A 92 5.97 2.55 19.13
CA SER A 92 6.88 3.50 18.48
C SER A 92 8.33 3.03 18.64
N LEU A 93 9.09 3.20 17.57
CA LEU A 93 10.53 2.99 17.53
C LEU A 93 11.32 4.21 18.07
N ASP A 94 10.64 5.34 18.31
CA ASP A 94 11.26 6.62 18.74
C ASP A 94 11.74 6.64 20.19
N VAL A 95 11.34 5.65 20.98
CA VAL A 95 11.56 5.68 22.44
C VAL A 95 12.95 5.19 22.84
N ILE A 96 13.69 4.48 21.99
CA ILE A 96 14.98 3.88 22.37
C ILE A 96 16.14 4.85 22.11
N ASP A 97 16.65 5.46 23.18
CA ASP A 97 17.86 6.29 23.20
C ASP A 97 19.01 5.48 23.82
N PRO A 98 20.02 5.08 23.03
CA PRO A 98 21.10 4.23 23.53
C PRO A 98 21.96 4.90 24.60
N ASP A 99 21.99 6.24 24.63
CA ASP A 99 22.72 7.01 25.63
C ASP A 99 21.93 7.08 26.96
N ARG A 100 20.71 6.53 27.00
CA ARG A 100 19.87 6.45 28.18
C ARG A 100 19.43 5.01 28.45
N PRO A 101 20.16 4.26 29.28
CA PRO A 101 19.84 2.87 29.62
C PRO A 101 18.39 2.65 30.09
N ALA A 102 17.80 3.64 30.78
CA ALA A 102 16.40 3.60 31.21
C ALA A 102 15.40 3.47 30.05
N THR A 103 15.71 4.02 28.87
CA THR A 103 14.83 3.92 27.70
C THR A 103 14.90 2.54 27.04
N LEU A 104 16.08 1.93 27.03
CA LEU A 104 16.26 0.55 26.61
C LEU A 104 15.51 -0.41 27.55
N GLU A 105 15.61 -0.18 28.86
CA GLU A 105 14.88 -0.97 29.85
C GLU A 105 13.36 -0.80 29.73
N ALA A 106 12.88 0.43 29.53
CA ALA A 106 11.46 0.67 29.26
C ALA A 106 10.98 -0.08 28.01
N ALA A 107 11.80 -0.11 26.94
CA ALA A 107 11.48 -0.87 25.73
C ALA A 107 11.44 -2.38 25.98
N ARG A 108 12.33 -2.92 26.83
CA ARG A 108 12.27 -4.33 27.24
C ARG A 108 10.99 -4.65 27.99
N LEU A 109 10.62 -3.82 28.97
CA LEU A 109 9.39 -3.98 29.75
C LEU A 109 8.14 -3.89 28.87
N GLU A 110 8.16 -3.03 27.84
CA GLU A 110 7.07 -2.90 26.88
C GLU A 110 6.93 -4.14 25.97
N VAL A 111 8.05 -4.71 25.51
CA VAL A 111 8.06 -5.87 24.60
C VAL A 111 7.85 -7.19 25.33
N ALA A 112 8.31 -7.32 26.58
CA ALA A 112 8.32 -8.58 27.34
C ALA A 112 6.97 -9.31 27.39
N PRO A 113 5.82 -8.64 27.63
CA PRO A 113 4.51 -9.29 27.64
C PRO A 113 4.14 -9.95 26.30
N TYR A 114 4.68 -9.47 25.19
CA TYR A 114 4.36 -9.94 23.84
C TYR A 114 5.30 -11.04 23.32
N ARG A 115 6.30 -11.47 24.09
CA ARG A 115 7.35 -12.40 23.61
C ARG A 115 6.79 -13.68 22.98
N ARG A 116 5.76 -14.28 23.60
CA ARG A 116 5.09 -15.47 23.05
C ARG A 116 4.45 -15.20 21.69
N ALA A 117 3.77 -14.07 21.53
CA ALA A 117 3.14 -13.70 20.26
C ALA A 117 4.19 -13.41 19.18
N ILE A 118 5.28 -12.73 19.55
CA ILE A 118 6.44 -12.47 18.68
C ILE A 118 7.04 -13.79 18.19
N ASP A 119 7.28 -14.76 19.08
CA ASP A 119 7.86 -16.05 18.70
C ASP A 119 6.95 -16.85 17.76
N GLN A 120 5.63 -16.82 18.00
CA GLN A 120 4.64 -17.43 17.10
C GLN A 120 4.59 -16.74 15.74
N PHE A 121 4.65 -15.41 15.71
CA PHE A 121 4.68 -14.62 14.47
C PHE A 121 5.96 -14.89 13.68
N ARG A 122 7.11 -14.96 14.36
CA ARG A 122 8.40 -15.35 13.77
C ARG A 122 8.30 -16.75 13.16
N ALA A 123 7.70 -17.71 13.86
CA ALA A 123 7.50 -19.07 13.34
C ALA A 123 6.54 -19.10 12.14
N ALA A 124 5.45 -18.33 12.18
CA ALA A 124 4.49 -18.19 11.07
C ALA A 124 5.18 -17.67 9.79
N SER A 125 6.07 -16.69 9.93
CA SER A 125 6.81 -16.11 8.80
C SER A 125 7.70 -17.08 8.03
N LYS A 126 8.01 -18.25 8.62
CA LYS A 126 8.81 -19.29 7.96
C LYS A 126 8.02 -20.12 6.94
N ARG A 127 6.69 -20.00 6.91
CA ARG A 127 5.85 -20.65 5.89
C ARG A 127 6.07 -20.00 4.51
N PRO A 128 5.99 -20.75 3.41
CA PRO A 128 6.31 -20.21 2.08
C PRO A 128 5.17 -19.35 1.48
N GLY A 129 3.93 -19.55 1.90
CA GLY A 129 2.76 -18.86 1.36
C GLY A 129 1.89 -18.21 2.43
N TYR A 130 0.95 -17.38 1.98
CA TYR A 130 0.00 -16.65 2.79
C TYR A 130 -1.26 -16.50 1.94
N ASP A 131 -2.40 -16.95 2.46
CA ASP A 131 -3.70 -16.83 1.81
C ASP A 131 -4.76 -16.77 2.89
N PHE A 132 -5.48 -15.66 2.99
CA PHE A 132 -6.67 -15.62 3.82
C PHE A 132 -7.84 -16.11 2.97
N PRO A 133 -8.57 -17.16 3.38
CA PRO A 133 -9.68 -17.67 2.60
C PRO A 133 -10.80 -16.63 2.60
N HIS A 134 -10.81 -15.80 1.56
CA HIS A 134 -11.86 -14.83 1.32
C HIS A 134 -13.01 -15.48 0.56
N ASP A 135 -14.22 -15.19 1.01
CA ASP A 135 -15.41 -15.46 0.20
C ASP A 135 -15.53 -14.36 -0.85
N TRP A 136 -14.88 -14.59 -2.00
CA TRP A 136 -14.88 -13.67 -3.14
C TRP A 136 -16.26 -13.44 -3.76
N ASN A 137 -17.31 -14.13 -3.30
CA ASN A 137 -18.69 -13.87 -3.72
C ASN A 137 -19.40 -12.81 -2.85
N ARG A 138 -18.79 -12.38 -1.74
CA ARG A 138 -19.35 -11.33 -0.88
C ARG A 138 -18.98 -9.96 -1.41
N ASP A 139 -19.86 -9.01 -1.18
CA ASP A 139 -19.69 -7.60 -1.55
C ASP A 139 -18.90 -6.77 -0.54
N ARG A 140 -18.61 -7.34 0.63
CA ARG A 140 -17.82 -6.71 1.67
C ARG A 140 -16.55 -7.49 1.91
N PHE A 141 -15.47 -6.97 1.35
CA PHE A 141 -14.12 -7.38 1.66
C PHE A 141 -13.64 -6.58 2.86
N GLN A 142 -13.64 -7.23 4.02
CA GLN A 142 -12.94 -6.71 5.18
C GLN A 142 -11.51 -7.23 5.13
N PHE A 143 -10.56 -6.31 5.06
CA PHE A 143 -9.12 -6.57 5.02
C PHE A 143 -8.49 -6.37 6.40
N GLU A 144 -9.21 -6.73 7.46
CA GLU A 144 -8.79 -6.50 8.85
C GLU A 144 -7.50 -7.24 9.20
N GLU A 145 -7.27 -8.39 8.57
CA GLU A 145 -6.11 -9.23 8.78
C GLU A 145 -4.78 -8.57 8.39
N PHE A 146 -4.78 -7.58 7.48
CA PHE A 146 -3.58 -6.87 7.07
C PHE A 146 -3.17 -5.84 8.12
N HIS A 147 -4.09 -4.98 8.52
CA HIS A 147 -3.87 -4.00 9.58
C HIS A 147 -3.45 -4.64 10.91
N GLN A 148 -3.83 -5.89 11.14
CA GLN A 148 -3.43 -6.64 12.32
C GLN A 148 -1.95 -7.09 12.31
N LEU A 149 -1.25 -6.99 11.18
CA LEU A 149 0.17 -7.35 11.06
C LEU A 149 1.12 -6.23 11.52
N ASP A 150 0.65 -4.98 11.54
CA ASP A 150 1.44 -3.81 11.92
C ASP A 150 2.06 -3.92 13.31
N ALA A 151 1.24 -4.14 14.34
CA ALA A 151 1.73 -4.16 15.72
C ALA A 151 2.71 -5.33 16.00
N PRO A 152 2.46 -6.57 15.56
CA PRO A 152 3.46 -7.63 15.64
C PRO A 152 4.78 -7.30 14.93
N CYS A 153 4.73 -6.68 13.74
CA CYS A 153 5.92 -6.27 13.01
C CYS A 153 6.68 -5.14 13.72
N LEU A 154 6.00 -4.15 14.29
CA LEU A 154 6.61 -3.11 15.12
C LEU A 154 7.23 -3.70 16.40
N ALA A 155 6.57 -4.67 17.03
CA ALA A 155 7.10 -5.36 18.20
C ALA A 155 8.35 -6.19 17.86
N LEU A 156 8.38 -6.87 16.71
CA LEU A 156 9.57 -7.52 16.16
C LEU A 156 10.70 -6.52 15.90
N ALA A 157 10.40 -5.38 15.27
CA ALA A 157 11.40 -4.34 15.00
C ALA A 157 12.00 -3.77 16.28
N LYS A 158 11.16 -3.58 17.31
CA LYS A 158 11.59 -3.13 18.64
C LYS A 158 12.41 -4.19 19.38
N ALA A 159 12.02 -5.47 19.30
CA ALA A 159 12.79 -6.58 19.82
C ALA A 159 14.17 -6.68 19.13
N ALA A 160 14.21 -6.54 17.81
CA ALA A 160 15.46 -6.54 17.04
C ALA A 160 16.40 -5.40 17.45
N LEU A 161 15.85 -4.20 17.69
CA LEU A 161 16.62 -3.06 18.22
C LEU A 161 17.23 -3.38 19.58
N ILE A 162 16.44 -3.93 20.51
CA ILE A 162 16.92 -4.34 21.85
C ILE A 162 18.08 -5.34 21.70
N GLU A 163 17.87 -6.42 20.94
CA GLU A 163 18.87 -7.47 20.74
C GLU A 163 20.15 -6.92 20.09
N ALA A 164 20.04 -6.05 19.08
CA ALA A 164 21.20 -5.43 18.44
C ALA A 164 21.98 -4.51 19.40
N LEU A 165 21.29 -3.78 20.28
CA LEU A 165 21.91 -2.94 21.31
C LEU A 165 22.61 -3.77 22.39
N ASP A 166 22.14 -4.98 22.64
CA ASP A 166 22.82 -5.96 23.49
C ASP A 166 23.95 -6.72 22.76
N GLY A 167 24.17 -6.43 21.48
CA GLY A 167 25.20 -7.08 20.64
C GLY A 167 24.78 -8.44 20.07
N ASN A 168 23.53 -8.86 20.28
CA ASN A 168 22.94 -10.11 19.78
C ASN A 168 22.46 -9.95 18.33
N PHE A 169 23.37 -9.63 17.41
CA PHE A 169 23.03 -9.37 16.00
C PHE A 169 22.38 -10.56 15.29
N GLY A 170 22.61 -11.79 15.75
CA GLY A 170 21.93 -12.98 15.23
C GLY A 170 20.43 -13.00 15.53
N SER A 171 20.05 -12.71 16.78
CA SER A 171 18.63 -12.60 17.17
C SER A 171 17.95 -11.44 16.47
N ALA A 172 18.61 -10.28 16.40
CA ALA A 172 18.11 -9.11 15.69
C ALA A 172 17.87 -9.39 14.19
N HIS A 173 18.79 -10.13 13.55
CA HIS A 173 18.64 -10.57 12.16
C HIS A 173 17.37 -11.43 11.99
N GLU A 174 17.15 -12.44 12.84
CA GLU A 174 15.99 -13.33 12.74
C GLU A 174 14.66 -12.57 12.86
N ASP A 175 14.61 -11.53 13.69
CA ASP A 175 13.41 -10.69 13.85
C ASP A 175 13.14 -9.83 12.62
N PHE A 176 14.16 -9.19 12.04
CA PHE A 176 13.98 -8.47 10.79
C PHE A 176 13.69 -9.39 9.60
N ALA A 177 14.33 -10.55 9.53
CA ALA A 177 14.07 -11.57 8.53
C ALA A 177 12.61 -12.01 8.55
N ALA A 178 12.00 -12.10 9.75
CA ALA A 178 10.57 -12.35 9.89
C ALA A 178 9.73 -11.23 9.26
N ILE A 179 10.00 -9.95 9.56
CA ILE A 179 9.28 -8.82 8.97
C ILE A 179 9.43 -8.81 7.44
N ALA A 180 10.64 -9.03 6.93
CA ALA A 180 10.90 -9.11 5.50
C ALA A 180 10.07 -10.23 4.83
N ARG A 181 9.99 -11.42 5.46
CA ARG A 181 9.18 -12.54 4.96
C ARG A 181 7.70 -12.22 4.94
N VAL A 182 7.18 -11.61 6.00
CA VAL A 182 5.76 -11.19 6.10
C VAL A 182 5.44 -10.21 4.99
N SER A 183 6.27 -9.18 4.81
CA SER A 183 6.10 -8.21 3.72
C SER A 183 6.03 -8.89 2.35
N ARG A 184 6.93 -9.82 2.04
CA ARG A 184 6.91 -10.57 0.76
C ARG A 184 5.68 -11.44 0.59
N GLN A 185 5.21 -12.08 1.66
CA GLN A 185 4.01 -12.90 1.65
C GLN A 185 2.76 -12.07 1.38
N VAL A 186 2.62 -10.95 2.08
CA VAL A 186 1.53 -9.98 1.89
C VAL A 186 1.56 -9.41 0.47
N ALA A 187 2.73 -9.05 -0.04
CA ALA A 187 2.90 -8.50 -1.39
C ALA A 187 2.46 -9.45 -2.53
N ARG A 188 2.32 -10.75 -2.26
CA ARG A 188 1.82 -11.74 -3.24
C ARG A 188 0.30 -11.76 -3.34
N GLN A 189 -0.40 -11.08 -2.45
CA GLN A 189 -1.85 -10.98 -2.54
C GLN A 189 -2.25 -10.08 -3.72
N PRO A 190 -3.31 -10.44 -4.47
CA PRO A 190 -3.62 -9.82 -5.75
C PRO A 190 -4.44 -8.53 -5.65
N PHE A 191 -4.26 -7.72 -4.61
CA PHE A 191 -5.01 -6.47 -4.41
C PHE A 191 -4.10 -5.32 -4.02
N GLY A 192 -4.46 -4.11 -4.45
CA GLY A 192 -3.64 -2.92 -4.27
C GLY A 192 -3.42 -2.57 -2.79
N PHE A 193 -4.37 -2.93 -1.93
CA PHE A 193 -4.27 -2.71 -0.49
C PHE A 193 -3.19 -3.57 0.19
N ALA A 194 -3.03 -4.85 -0.19
CA ALA A 194 -1.92 -5.65 0.30
C ALA A 194 -0.57 -5.11 -0.18
N GLY A 195 -0.53 -4.51 -1.36
CA GLY A 195 0.63 -3.77 -1.83
C GLY A 195 1.03 -2.63 -0.88
N LEU A 196 0.06 -1.80 -0.46
CA LEU A 196 0.28 -0.74 0.52
C LEU A 196 0.82 -1.27 1.85
N GLU A 197 0.18 -2.32 2.38
CA GLU A 197 0.57 -2.94 3.64
C GLU A 197 2.00 -3.48 3.58
N ALA A 198 2.32 -4.25 2.54
CA ALA A 198 3.67 -4.77 2.39
C ALA A 198 4.73 -3.67 2.23
N ALA A 199 4.41 -2.54 1.57
CA ALA A 199 5.29 -1.37 1.52
C ALA A 199 5.50 -0.74 2.91
N LEU A 200 4.46 -0.64 3.74
CA LEU A 200 4.55 -0.17 5.13
C LEU A 200 5.47 -1.07 5.97
N LEU A 201 5.30 -2.39 5.89
CA LEU A 201 6.14 -3.35 6.62
C LEU A 201 7.63 -3.22 6.24
N ARG A 202 7.94 -2.93 4.97
CA ARG A 202 9.33 -2.64 4.51
C ARG A 202 9.87 -1.37 5.15
N VAL A 203 9.05 -0.33 5.24
CA VAL A 203 9.43 0.93 5.88
C VAL A 203 9.74 0.72 7.36
N ILE A 204 8.91 -0.03 8.09
CA ILE A 204 9.15 -0.37 9.51
C ILE A 204 10.52 -1.03 9.67
N LEU A 205 10.82 -2.04 8.83
CA LEU A 205 12.11 -2.73 8.85
C LEU A 205 13.26 -1.78 8.53
N CYS A 206 13.15 -0.95 7.49
CA CYS A 206 14.22 -0.05 7.08
C CYS A 206 14.47 1.06 8.11
N ASP A 207 13.44 1.60 8.75
CA ASP A 207 13.58 2.59 9.82
C ASP A 207 14.32 1.99 11.02
N ALA A 208 13.93 0.80 11.46
CA ALA A 208 14.60 0.10 12.55
C ALA A 208 16.06 -0.26 12.20
N ALA A 209 16.32 -0.75 10.98
CA ALA A 209 17.66 -1.05 10.51
C ALA A 209 18.55 0.21 10.45
N TRP A 210 17.99 1.34 9.99
CA TRP A 210 18.66 2.63 9.99
C TRP A 210 19.06 3.06 11.41
N ARG A 211 18.14 2.95 12.38
CA ARG A 211 18.42 3.26 13.79
C ARG A 211 19.57 2.42 14.33
N ILE A 212 19.62 1.12 14.03
CA ILE A 212 20.74 0.27 14.47
C ILE A 212 22.06 0.79 13.95
N ILE A 213 22.18 1.07 12.64
CA ILE A 213 23.48 1.51 12.09
C ILE A 213 23.88 2.91 12.54
N ARG A 214 22.91 3.75 12.93
CA ARG A 214 23.22 5.04 13.57
C ARG A 214 23.83 4.88 14.95
N ILE A 215 23.35 3.90 15.71
CA ILE A 215 23.76 3.70 17.11
C ILE A 215 25.00 2.80 17.21
N ARG A 216 25.02 1.74 16.40
CA ARG A 216 26.02 0.67 16.38
C ARG A 216 26.66 0.61 14.98
N PRO A 217 27.51 1.57 14.60
CA PRO A 217 28.11 1.64 13.27
C PRO A 217 29.28 0.65 13.07
N GLU A 218 29.39 -0.41 13.88
CA GLU A 218 30.40 -1.45 13.72
C GLU A 218 30.04 -2.50 12.65
N GLU A 219 31.07 -3.18 12.12
CA GLU A 219 30.91 -4.11 11.00
C GLU A 219 29.88 -5.24 11.24
N PRO A 220 29.78 -5.88 12.42
CA PRO A 220 28.74 -6.89 12.66
C PRO A 220 27.30 -6.38 12.47
N ALA A 221 27.03 -5.15 12.89
CA ALA A 221 25.72 -4.51 12.73
C ALA A 221 25.47 -4.12 11.26
N LEU A 222 26.48 -3.55 10.60
CA LEU A 222 26.44 -3.19 9.18
C LEU A 222 26.18 -4.41 8.29
N ALA A 223 26.88 -5.52 8.54
CA ALA A 223 26.71 -6.78 7.83
C ALA A 223 25.35 -7.45 8.11
N MET A 224 24.82 -7.31 9.33
CA MET A 224 23.47 -7.77 9.65
C MET A 224 22.42 -6.99 8.85
N VAL A 225 22.49 -5.66 8.83
CA VAL A 225 21.54 -4.82 8.09
C VAL A 225 21.61 -5.08 6.59
N GLU A 226 22.80 -5.23 6.01
CA GLU A 226 22.95 -5.56 4.59
C GLU A 226 22.29 -6.91 4.24
N ARG A 227 22.46 -7.94 5.07
CA ARG A 227 21.78 -9.23 4.88
C ARG A 227 20.26 -9.09 4.90
N VAL A 228 19.73 -8.39 5.90
CA VAL A 228 18.29 -8.12 6.06
C VAL A 228 17.72 -7.36 4.87
N LEU A 229 18.42 -6.34 4.37
CA LEU A 229 17.99 -5.60 3.18
C LEU A 229 17.97 -6.49 1.93
N GLY A 230 18.92 -7.43 1.82
CA GLY A 230 18.93 -8.45 0.78
C GLY A 230 17.74 -9.41 0.87
N GLU A 231 17.17 -9.63 2.06
CA GLU A 231 15.99 -10.47 2.21
C GLU A 231 14.71 -9.84 1.68
N LEU A 232 14.61 -8.50 1.63
CA LEU A 232 13.39 -7.81 1.19
C LEU A 232 12.89 -8.25 -0.19
N GLY A 233 13.78 -8.75 -1.05
CA GLY A 233 13.44 -9.23 -2.38
C GLY A 233 12.96 -8.12 -3.33
N PRO A 234 12.59 -8.49 -4.56
CA PRO A 234 12.02 -7.55 -5.52
C PRO A 234 10.66 -7.03 -5.02
N PRO A 235 10.23 -5.85 -5.49
CA PRO A 235 8.86 -5.41 -5.29
C PRO A 235 7.88 -6.42 -5.94
N PRO A 236 6.60 -6.46 -5.50
CA PRO A 236 5.62 -7.35 -6.13
C PRO A 236 5.37 -6.97 -7.59
N SER A 237 4.62 -7.79 -8.30
CA SER A 237 4.20 -7.42 -9.64
C SER A 237 2.98 -6.51 -9.57
N LEU A 238 3.06 -5.32 -10.17
CA LEU A 238 1.89 -4.44 -10.36
C LEU A 238 0.73 -5.16 -11.05
N ARG A 239 1.06 -6.10 -11.95
CA ARG A 239 0.09 -6.97 -12.62
C ARG A 239 -0.75 -7.77 -11.62
N ASN A 240 -0.13 -8.27 -10.56
CA ASN A 240 -0.80 -9.08 -9.55
C ASN A 240 -1.77 -8.23 -8.73
N GLU A 241 -1.37 -7.02 -8.35
CA GLU A 241 -2.15 -6.12 -7.49
C GLU A 241 -3.46 -5.65 -8.14
N ILE A 242 -3.53 -5.61 -9.48
CA ILE A 242 -4.74 -5.18 -10.22
C ILE A 242 -5.77 -6.30 -10.33
N GLY A 243 -5.36 -7.55 -10.21
CA GLY A 243 -6.20 -8.71 -10.47
C GLY A 243 -7.49 -8.72 -9.64
N ALA A 244 -7.38 -8.60 -8.33
CA ALA A 244 -8.55 -8.68 -7.45
C ALA A 244 -9.52 -7.51 -7.64
N GLU A 245 -9.04 -6.31 -7.95
CA GLU A 245 -9.90 -5.12 -8.05
C GLU A 245 -10.97 -5.28 -9.14
N VAL A 246 -10.62 -5.95 -10.25
CA VAL A 246 -11.61 -6.29 -11.29
C VAL A 246 -12.69 -7.20 -10.73
N VAL A 247 -12.33 -8.24 -9.98
CA VAL A 247 -13.32 -9.17 -9.41
C VAL A 247 -14.17 -8.50 -8.34
N VAL A 248 -13.57 -7.70 -7.44
CA VAL A 248 -14.27 -6.91 -6.42
C VAL A 248 -15.30 -5.99 -7.06
N LEU A 249 -14.92 -5.29 -8.14
CA LEU A 249 -15.81 -4.45 -8.92
C LEU A 249 -16.96 -5.25 -9.55
N LEU A 250 -16.68 -6.42 -10.13
CA LEU A 250 -17.70 -7.26 -10.77
C LEU A 250 -18.68 -7.87 -9.78
N VAL A 251 -18.21 -8.25 -8.59
CA VAL A 251 -19.08 -8.73 -7.50
C VAL A 251 -19.98 -7.61 -6.99
N SER A 252 -19.41 -6.40 -6.84
CA SER A 252 -20.15 -5.18 -6.48
C SER A 252 -21.28 -4.84 -7.47
N VAL A 253 -21.07 -5.09 -8.77
CA VAL A 253 -22.12 -4.96 -9.80
C VAL A 253 -23.28 -5.91 -9.53
N ARG A 254 -22.98 -7.16 -9.17
CA ARG A 254 -23.97 -8.24 -9.00
C ARG A 254 -24.82 -8.06 -7.75
N THR A 255 -24.20 -7.66 -6.64
CA THR A 255 -24.90 -7.58 -5.34
C THR A 255 -25.69 -6.29 -5.15
N ASN A 256 -25.47 -5.27 -5.99
CA ASN A 256 -26.22 -4.02 -5.98
C ASN A 256 -26.10 -3.19 -4.68
N GLU A 257 -25.18 -3.52 -3.77
CA GLU A 257 -24.99 -2.78 -2.50
C GLU A 257 -23.92 -1.68 -2.57
N ALA A 258 -23.07 -1.68 -3.59
CA ALA A 258 -21.70 -1.20 -3.41
C ALA A 258 -21.51 0.33 -3.36
N ILE A 259 -22.38 1.15 -3.92
CA ILE A 259 -21.98 2.55 -4.16
C ILE A 259 -22.62 3.55 -3.20
N GLY A 260 -23.86 3.33 -2.77
CA GLY A 260 -24.56 4.27 -1.89
C GLY A 260 -24.07 4.31 -0.43
N ARG A 261 -23.10 3.46 -0.05
CA ARG A 261 -22.67 3.29 1.35
C ARG A 261 -21.18 3.41 1.62
N LEU A 262 -20.31 3.43 0.60
CA LEU A 262 -18.85 3.47 0.80
C LEU A 262 -18.36 4.72 1.54
N GLU A 263 -19.14 5.82 1.55
CA GLU A 263 -18.79 7.04 2.29
C GLU A 263 -19.91 7.51 3.25
N GLY A 264 -20.92 6.68 3.53
CA GLY A 264 -22.06 7.08 4.38
C GLY A 264 -22.97 8.16 3.78
N THR A 265 -22.69 8.62 2.55
CA THR A 265 -23.51 9.56 1.77
C THR A 265 -24.37 8.78 0.77
N PRO A 266 -25.70 8.72 0.94
CA PRO A 266 -26.58 8.24 -0.11
C PRO A 266 -26.42 9.16 -1.33
N THR A 267 -25.88 8.62 -2.42
CA THR A 267 -25.80 9.32 -3.71
C THR A 267 -26.98 8.87 -4.58
N PRO A 268 -28.12 9.60 -4.60
CA PRO A 268 -29.35 9.17 -5.30
C PRO A 268 -29.21 9.05 -6.83
N ILE A 269 -28.09 9.51 -7.41
CA ILE A 269 -27.81 9.42 -8.85
C ILE A 269 -27.44 7.98 -9.27
N VAL A 270 -27.06 7.11 -8.33
CA VAL A 270 -26.52 5.77 -8.61
C VAL A 270 -27.60 4.69 -8.76
N ASP A 271 -28.86 5.04 -8.49
CA ASP A 271 -29.98 4.12 -8.55
C ASP A 271 -30.57 3.94 -9.95
N LEU A 272 -30.09 4.69 -10.95
CA LEU A 272 -30.48 4.50 -12.35
C LEU A 272 -29.60 3.42 -13.01
N PRO A 273 -30.17 2.25 -13.42
CA PRO A 273 -29.42 1.14 -14.03
C PRO A 273 -28.49 1.53 -15.19
N VAL A 274 -28.92 2.45 -16.06
CA VAL A 274 -28.13 2.95 -17.19
C VAL A 274 -26.81 3.60 -16.74
N PHE A 275 -26.87 4.46 -15.73
CA PHE A 275 -25.69 5.15 -15.21
C PHE A 275 -24.72 4.18 -14.56
N ARG A 276 -25.28 3.14 -13.94
CA ARG A 276 -24.53 2.11 -13.24
C ARG A 276 -23.71 1.23 -14.19
N PHE A 277 -24.33 0.61 -15.19
CA PHE A 277 -23.60 -0.26 -16.11
C PHE A 277 -22.54 0.49 -16.90
N GLU A 278 -22.83 1.74 -17.30
CA GLU A 278 -21.84 2.56 -17.98
C GLU A 278 -20.66 2.92 -17.06
N ALA A 279 -20.92 3.34 -15.81
CA ALA A 279 -19.85 3.60 -14.85
C ALA A 279 -19.00 2.35 -14.57
N TYR A 280 -19.63 1.18 -14.44
CA TYR A 280 -18.90 -0.08 -14.28
C TYR A 280 -18.07 -0.43 -15.52
N ALA A 281 -18.60 -0.24 -16.73
CA ALA A 281 -17.83 -0.43 -17.97
C ALA A 281 -16.60 0.48 -17.98
N MET A 282 -16.76 1.74 -17.60
CA MET A 282 -15.65 2.71 -17.49
C MET A 282 -14.61 2.29 -16.44
N SER A 283 -15.03 1.79 -15.28
CA SER A 283 -14.10 1.28 -14.26
C SER A 283 -13.36 0.01 -14.70
N VAL A 284 -14.04 -0.95 -15.33
CA VAL A 284 -13.38 -2.15 -15.88
C VAL A 284 -12.37 -1.75 -16.95
N LYS A 285 -12.73 -0.81 -17.84
CA LYS A 285 -11.80 -0.26 -18.83
C LYS A 285 -10.60 0.43 -18.18
N ALA A 286 -10.81 1.24 -17.14
CA ALA A 286 -9.72 1.91 -16.43
C ALA A 286 -8.74 0.90 -15.82
N LEU A 287 -9.24 -0.12 -15.11
CA LEU A 287 -8.41 -1.20 -14.53
C LEU A 287 -7.64 -1.98 -15.61
N ARG A 288 -8.24 -2.19 -16.79
CA ARG A 288 -7.53 -2.79 -17.94
C ARG A 288 -6.42 -1.90 -18.48
N ASP A 289 -6.67 -0.59 -18.59
CA ASP A 289 -5.66 0.37 -19.05
C ASP A 289 -4.49 0.46 -18.04
N GLU A 290 -4.78 0.42 -16.74
CA GLU A 290 -3.78 0.28 -15.67
C GLU A 290 -3.01 -1.03 -15.77
N PHE A 291 -3.69 -2.15 -16.02
CA PHE A 291 -3.04 -3.45 -16.23
C PHE A 291 -2.08 -3.42 -17.41
N LYS A 292 -2.48 -2.79 -18.53
CA LYS A 292 -1.58 -2.59 -19.68
C LYS A 292 -0.40 -1.69 -19.33
N ALA A 293 -0.61 -0.63 -18.55
CA ALA A 293 0.47 0.22 -18.07
C ALA A 293 1.45 -0.58 -17.20
N ALA A 294 0.95 -1.42 -16.29
CA ALA A 294 1.75 -2.33 -15.47
C ALA A 294 2.56 -3.35 -16.31
N MET A 295 2.00 -3.83 -17.42
CA MET A 295 2.71 -4.74 -18.33
C MET A 295 3.83 -4.05 -19.11
N GLN A 296 3.72 -2.75 -19.35
CA GLN A 296 4.74 -1.98 -20.08
C GLN A 296 5.85 -1.48 -19.17
N ASP A 297 5.53 -1.11 -17.93
CA ASP A 297 6.49 -0.74 -16.89
C ASP A 297 6.25 -1.63 -15.66
N PRO A 298 6.78 -2.87 -15.66
CA PRO A 298 6.58 -3.80 -14.55
C PRO A 298 7.33 -3.35 -13.28
N GLU A 299 8.24 -2.39 -13.41
CA GLU A 299 9.03 -1.84 -12.32
C GLU A 299 8.38 -0.60 -11.71
N TYR A 300 8.45 -0.51 -10.38
CA TYR A 300 8.04 0.68 -9.65
C TYR A 300 8.97 1.84 -9.98
N GLY A 301 8.42 2.96 -10.41
CA GLY A 301 9.19 4.16 -10.69
C GLY A 301 8.34 5.33 -11.20
N PRO A 302 8.98 6.48 -11.49
CA PRO A 302 8.30 7.69 -11.93
C PRO A 302 7.49 7.50 -13.20
N ARG A 303 7.97 6.70 -14.15
CA ARG A 303 7.25 6.43 -15.41
C ARG A 303 5.99 5.61 -15.20
N ALA A 304 6.10 4.49 -14.47
CA ALA A 304 4.95 3.68 -14.08
C ALA A 304 3.92 4.55 -13.35
N ARG A 305 4.36 5.30 -12.33
CA ARG A 305 3.50 6.23 -11.59
C ARG A 305 2.81 7.23 -12.51
N GLN A 306 3.54 7.86 -13.43
CA GLN A 306 2.96 8.86 -14.33
C GLN A 306 1.89 8.25 -15.23
N ARG A 307 2.10 7.04 -15.75
CA ARG A 307 1.11 6.34 -16.58
C ARG A 307 -0.16 6.02 -15.82
N PHE A 308 -0.05 5.54 -14.58
CA PHE A 308 -1.21 5.32 -13.72
C PHE A 308 -1.93 6.63 -13.41
N LEU A 309 -1.19 7.70 -13.08
CA LEU A 309 -1.79 9.03 -12.89
C LEU A 309 -2.49 9.54 -14.15
N ASP A 310 -1.99 9.23 -15.34
CA ASP A 310 -2.62 9.62 -16.59
C ASP A 310 -3.92 8.84 -16.83
N VAL A 311 -3.99 7.55 -16.46
CA VAL A 311 -5.23 6.77 -16.46
C VAL A 311 -6.23 7.33 -15.44
N GLU A 312 -5.81 7.52 -14.19
CA GLU A 312 -6.64 8.08 -13.10
C GLU A 312 -7.20 9.47 -13.49
N LYS A 313 -6.35 10.36 -14.03
CA LYS A 313 -6.79 11.68 -14.52
C LYS A 313 -7.72 11.57 -15.73
N GLY A 314 -7.54 10.57 -16.59
CA GLY A 314 -8.43 10.31 -17.71
C GLY A 314 -9.86 10.03 -17.26
N VAL A 315 -10.02 9.34 -16.15
CA VAL A 315 -11.32 9.09 -15.51
C VAL A 315 -11.83 10.35 -14.78
N ASP A 316 -10.98 11.03 -14.02
CA ASP A 316 -11.39 12.16 -13.16
C ASP A 316 -11.75 13.45 -13.94
N ARG A 317 -11.12 13.71 -15.09
CA ARG A 317 -11.28 14.96 -15.86
C ARG A 317 -12.64 15.12 -16.54
N SER A 318 -13.47 14.09 -16.57
CA SER A 318 -14.80 14.22 -17.16
C SER A 318 -15.75 14.93 -16.16
N LEU A 319 -16.53 15.89 -16.67
CA LEU A 319 -17.71 16.39 -15.95
C LEU A 319 -18.87 15.39 -15.98
N ASP A 320 -18.71 14.21 -16.62
CA ASP A 320 -19.72 13.16 -16.63
C ASP A 320 -19.83 12.53 -15.23
N PRO A 321 -21.02 12.58 -14.59
CA PRO A 321 -21.27 11.91 -13.32
C PRO A 321 -20.87 10.42 -13.32
N ARG A 322 -20.89 9.76 -14.48
CA ARG A 322 -20.47 8.35 -14.63
C ARG A 322 -18.99 8.17 -14.36
N SER A 323 -18.13 9.08 -14.81
CA SER A 323 -16.70 8.96 -14.54
C SER A 323 -16.36 9.30 -13.10
N LYS A 324 -17.08 10.25 -12.48
CA LYS A 324 -16.95 10.47 -11.02
C LYS A 324 -17.31 9.22 -10.24
N LEU A 325 -18.36 8.52 -10.66
CA LEU A 325 -18.71 7.23 -10.10
C LEU A 325 -17.62 6.18 -10.33
N ALA A 326 -17.06 6.14 -11.54
CA ALA A 326 -15.96 5.25 -11.86
C ALA A 326 -14.72 5.52 -11.00
N THR A 327 -14.38 6.78 -10.72
CA THR A 327 -13.27 7.16 -9.82
C THR A 327 -13.48 6.66 -8.39
N LEU A 328 -14.72 6.62 -7.89
CA LEU A 328 -15.02 6.07 -6.56
C LEU A 328 -14.85 4.54 -6.51
N MET A 329 -14.94 3.88 -7.66
CA MET A 329 -14.87 2.42 -7.77
C MET A 329 -13.48 1.90 -8.14
N VAL A 330 -12.60 2.76 -8.64
CA VAL A 330 -11.22 2.40 -8.99
C VAL A 330 -10.31 2.74 -7.82
N PHE A 331 -9.61 1.74 -7.31
CA PHE A 331 -8.59 1.93 -6.30
C PHE A 331 -7.43 2.75 -6.90
N GLY A 332 -7.00 3.81 -6.22
CA GLY A 332 -5.93 4.69 -6.71
C GLY A 332 -4.55 4.04 -6.64
N PHE A 333 -4.22 3.20 -7.64
CA PHE A 333 -2.95 2.47 -7.74
C PHE A 333 -1.72 3.38 -7.79
N SER A 334 -1.86 4.64 -8.21
CA SER A 334 -0.76 5.60 -8.12
C SER A 334 -0.24 5.78 -6.69
N LYS A 335 -1.10 5.59 -5.67
CA LYS A 335 -0.71 5.59 -4.26
C LYS A 335 0.09 4.34 -3.90
N THR A 336 -0.32 3.16 -4.34
CA THR A 336 0.43 1.91 -4.10
C THR A 336 1.79 1.95 -4.78
N ILE A 337 1.86 2.44 -6.02
CA ILE A 337 3.15 2.67 -6.71
C ILE A 337 4.03 3.61 -5.90
N MET A 338 3.47 4.73 -5.43
CA MET A 338 4.22 5.70 -4.62
C MET A 338 4.74 5.08 -3.31
N SER A 339 3.89 4.38 -2.56
CA SER A 339 4.25 3.75 -1.29
C SER A 339 5.38 2.73 -1.47
N TYR A 340 5.30 1.88 -2.50
CA TYR A 340 6.39 0.95 -2.81
C TYR A 340 7.67 1.65 -3.25
N THR A 341 7.56 2.63 -4.16
CA THR A 341 8.73 3.40 -4.61
C THR A 341 9.41 4.08 -3.42
N ARG A 342 8.64 4.60 -2.46
CA ARG A 342 9.16 5.17 -1.20
C ARG A 342 9.82 4.11 -0.33
N SER A 343 9.22 2.92 -0.19
CA SER A 343 9.83 1.83 0.57
C SER A 343 11.16 1.36 -0.04
N LEU A 344 11.25 1.32 -1.37
CA LEU A 344 12.47 1.00 -2.11
C LEU A 344 13.52 2.10 -1.96
N ALA A 345 13.10 3.37 -2.04
CA ALA A 345 13.95 4.52 -1.77
C ALA A 345 14.55 4.44 -0.36
N MET A 346 13.75 4.10 0.64
CA MET A 346 14.22 3.91 2.01
C MET A 346 15.24 2.77 2.11
N ALA A 347 14.96 1.59 1.54
CA ALA A 347 15.91 0.47 1.54
C ALA A 347 17.25 0.81 0.86
N ARG A 348 17.20 1.52 -0.27
CA ARG A 348 18.41 2.00 -0.98
C ARG A 348 19.15 3.05 -0.15
N ALA A 349 18.45 3.99 0.48
CA ALA A 349 19.04 4.98 1.36
C ALA A 349 19.79 4.30 2.53
N VAL A 350 19.19 3.30 3.18
CA VAL A 350 19.86 2.55 4.26
C VAL A 350 21.10 1.81 3.73
N THR A 351 21.02 1.20 2.54
CA THR A 351 22.17 0.55 1.89
C THR A 351 23.32 1.55 1.63
N VAL A 352 22.99 2.74 1.13
CA VAL A 352 23.95 3.84 0.96
C VAL A 352 24.56 4.24 2.31
N GLY A 353 23.73 4.35 3.34
CA GLY A 353 24.15 4.62 4.72
C GLY A 353 25.18 3.61 5.23
N VAL A 354 24.92 2.31 5.06
CA VAL A 354 25.87 1.24 5.38
C VAL A 354 27.21 1.44 4.66
N SER A 355 27.19 1.73 3.37
CA SER A 355 28.41 1.98 2.60
C SER A 355 29.19 3.19 3.09
N LEU A 356 28.50 4.27 3.48
CA LEU A 356 29.12 5.48 4.04
C LEU A 356 29.75 5.19 5.41
N MET A 357 29.08 4.40 6.27
CA MET A 357 29.65 3.98 7.56
C MET A 357 30.93 3.17 7.37
N ARG A 358 30.94 2.19 6.46
CA ARG A 358 32.15 1.42 6.15
C ARG A 358 33.28 2.28 5.59
N SER A 359 32.93 3.23 4.73
CA SER A 359 33.91 4.17 4.16
C SER A 359 34.57 5.01 5.25
N ARG A 360 33.76 5.51 6.20
CA ARG A 360 34.26 6.22 7.37
C ARG A 360 35.10 5.32 8.28
N ALA A 361 34.69 4.09 8.56
CA ALA A 361 35.44 3.17 9.40
C ALA A 361 36.84 2.90 8.84
N ARG A 362 36.99 2.85 7.51
CA ARG A 362 38.29 2.66 6.83
C ARG A 362 39.14 3.93 6.77
N ALA A 363 38.53 5.07 6.46
CA ALA A 363 39.24 6.32 6.16
C ALA A 363 39.30 7.31 7.34
N GLY A 364 38.64 7.01 8.46
CA GLY A 364 38.49 7.92 9.61
C GLY A 364 37.54 9.10 9.38
N ARG A 365 37.03 9.28 8.16
CA ARG A 365 36.13 10.39 7.76
C ARG A 365 35.15 9.95 6.68
N PHE A 366 33.98 10.58 6.62
CA PHE A 366 33.05 10.40 5.49
C PHE A 366 33.64 10.98 4.19
N PRO A 367 33.34 10.37 3.03
CA PRO A 367 33.85 10.84 1.73
C PRO A 367 33.27 12.22 1.36
N GLU A 368 33.99 12.98 0.54
CA GLU A 368 33.53 14.31 0.10
C GLU A 368 32.37 14.23 -0.90
N ALA A 369 32.28 13.13 -1.64
CA ALA A 369 31.21 12.83 -2.58
C ALA A 369 30.66 11.42 -2.32
N LEU A 370 29.43 11.18 -2.79
CA LEU A 370 28.80 9.87 -2.69
C LEU A 370 29.60 8.85 -3.53
N PRO A 371 29.95 7.66 -2.99
CA PRO A 371 30.61 6.63 -3.77
C PRO A 371 29.71 6.14 -4.92
N LYS A 372 30.33 5.58 -5.98
CA LYS A 372 29.58 4.94 -7.06
C LYS A 372 29.00 3.63 -6.57
N LEU A 373 27.69 3.61 -6.33
CA LEU A 373 26.95 2.47 -5.75
C LEU A 373 26.02 1.77 -6.74
N GLY A 374 26.24 1.95 -8.04
CA GLY A 374 25.35 1.42 -9.09
C GLY A 374 23.91 1.91 -8.89
N GLU A 375 22.94 1.00 -8.98
CA GLU A 375 21.52 1.29 -8.81
C GLU A 375 21.17 1.88 -7.43
N ASN A 376 21.90 1.49 -6.37
CA ASN A 376 21.67 2.03 -5.02
C ASN A 376 22.07 3.51 -4.92
N GLY A 377 22.92 4.00 -5.83
CA GLY A 377 23.26 5.42 -5.94
C GLY A 377 22.18 6.28 -6.60
N ILE A 378 21.10 5.67 -7.09
CA ILE A 378 19.99 6.34 -7.77
C ILE A 378 18.71 6.26 -6.91
N ASP A 379 18.11 7.42 -6.67
CA ASP A 379 16.83 7.57 -5.98
C ASP A 379 15.69 7.09 -6.88
N PRO A 380 14.96 6.01 -6.51
CA PRO A 380 13.90 5.47 -7.33
C PRO A 380 12.67 6.39 -7.42
N LEU A 381 12.54 7.40 -6.56
CA LEU A 381 11.45 8.38 -6.65
C LEU A 381 11.65 9.41 -7.77
N THR A 382 12.90 9.63 -8.19
CA THR A 382 13.26 10.68 -9.15
C THR A 382 14.07 10.20 -10.34
N GLU A 383 14.57 8.96 -10.33
CA GLU A 383 15.56 8.42 -11.28
C GLU A 383 16.85 9.27 -11.33
N LYS A 384 17.15 10.05 -10.28
CA LYS A 384 18.34 10.92 -10.18
C LYS A 384 19.28 10.44 -9.07
N PRO A 385 20.56 10.85 -9.08
CA PRO A 385 21.45 10.60 -7.95
C PRO A 385 20.91 11.20 -6.65
N TRP A 386 21.16 10.53 -5.53
CA TRP A 386 20.84 11.05 -4.19
C TRP A 386 21.52 12.39 -3.92
N VAL A 387 20.84 13.28 -3.19
CA VAL A 387 21.44 14.52 -2.68
C VAL A 387 22.24 14.17 -1.42
N TYR A 388 23.56 14.08 -1.57
CA TYR A 388 24.50 13.81 -0.49
C TYR A 388 25.20 15.07 -0.03
N ARG A 389 25.26 15.27 1.29
CA ARG A 389 26.06 16.33 1.91
C ARG A 389 26.80 15.80 3.12
N ARG A 390 28.11 16.00 3.16
CA ARG A 390 28.91 15.78 4.38
C ARG A 390 28.67 16.93 5.36
N GLU A 391 28.37 16.62 6.62
CA GLU A 391 28.06 17.59 7.68
C GLU A 391 28.94 17.31 8.90
N GLY A 392 30.14 17.93 8.94
CA GLY A 392 31.11 17.71 10.01
C GLY A 392 31.54 16.25 10.12
N ASP A 393 31.24 15.63 11.27
CA ASP A 393 31.45 14.20 11.53
C ASP A 393 30.21 13.35 11.19
N GLY A 394 29.37 13.86 10.31
CA GLY A 394 28.08 13.32 9.90
C GLY A 394 27.85 13.44 8.40
N PHE A 395 26.66 13.02 7.96
CA PHE A 395 26.16 13.24 6.62
C PHE A 395 24.64 13.34 6.59
N ARG A 396 24.15 13.97 5.53
CA ARG A 396 22.75 13.99 5.12
C ARG A 396 22.63 13.34 3.74
N LEU A 397 21.66 12.45 3.59
CA LEU A 397 21.28 11.86 2.32
C LEU A 397 19.77 12.06 2.14
N ALA A 398 19.39 12.75 1.07
CA ALA A 398 17.99 13.07 0.80
C ALA A 398 17.60 12.71 -0.64
N SER A 399 16.36 12.25 -0.80
CA SER A 399 15.70 12.17 -2.10
C SER A 399 15.53 13.58 -2.67
N ALA A 400 15.65 13.69 -3.99
CA ALA A 400 15.35 14.95 -4.68
C ALA A 400 13.83 15.17 -4.83
N ALA A 401 13.00 14.15 -4.56
CA ALA A 401 11.55 14.29 -4.51
C ALA A 401 11.15 14.98 -3.22
N THR A 402 10.36 16.05 -3.32
CA THR A 402 9.76 16.72 -2.18
C THR A 402 8.28 16.38 -2.04
N PHE A 403 7.77 16.45 -0.81
CA PHE A 403 6.35 16.59 -0.58
C PHE A 403 5.91 18.00 -1.00
N PRO A 404 4.72 18.16 -1.62
CA PRO A 404 4.17 19.49 -1.84
C PRO A 404 4.08 20.22 -0.50
N ALA A 405 4.45 21.49 -0.50
CA ALA A 405 4.33 22.33 0.68
C ALA A 405 2.86 22.35 1.16
N VAL A 406 2.63 21.96 2.41
CA VAL A 406 1.38 22.28 3.12
C VAL A 406 1.49 23.76 3.51
N GLU A 407 0.38 24.51 3.46
CA GLU A 407 0.35 25.95 3.74
C GLU A 407 1.22 26.33 4.97
N ASN A 408 2.19 27.23 4.76
CA ASN A 408 3.19 27.66 5.75
C ASN A 408 4.26 26.63 6.20
N GLN A 409 4.44 25.51 5.49
CA GLN A 409 5.54 24.57 5.73
C GLN A 409 6.51 24.53 4.55
N LYS A 410 7.83 24.46 4.84
CA LYS A 410 8.84 24.24 3.81
C LYS A 410 8.65 22.86 3.20
N GLU A 411 8.88 22.75 1.89
CA GLU A 411 8.99 21.47 1.21
C GLU A 411 9.98 20.56 1.95
N ARG A 412 9.60 19.31 2.14
CA ARG A 412 10.44 18.29 2.79
C ARG A 412 10.72 17.17 1.81
N PRO A 413 11.94 16.61 1.79
CA PRO A 413 12.23 15.42 1.00
C PRO A 413 11.32 14.26 1.41
N GLN A 414 10.90 13.43 0.45
CA GLN A 414 10.04 12.27 0.73
C GLN A 414 10.75 11.16 1.50
N VAL A 415 12.06 11.05 1.30
CA VAL A 415 12.97 10.17 2.03
C VAL A 415 14.20 10.98 2.39
N GLU A 416 14.54 10.97 3.67
CA GLU A 416 15.75 11.60 4.19
C GLU A 416 16.30 10.73 5.32
N ILE A 417 17.60 10.44 5.22
CA ILE A 417 18.36 9.86 6.33
C ILE A 417 19.44 10.85 6.74
N VAL A 418 19.48 11.13 8.04
CA VAL A 418 20.45 12.04 8.65
C VAL A 418 21.26 11.25 9.66
N PHE A 419 22.57 11.24 9.45
CA PHE A 419 23.51 10.79 10.45
C PHE A 419 24.31 12.00 10.93
N THR A 420 23.90 12.55 12.06
CA THR A 420 24.75 13.42 12.87
C THR A 420 25.12 12.63 14.11
N ARG A 421 26.39 12.71 14.56
CA ARG A 421 26.66 12.35 15.95
C ARG A 421 25.77 13.25 16.82
N PRO A 422 25.09 12.73 17.83
CA PRO A 422 24.33 13.57 18.74
C PRO A 422 25.29 14.64 19.27
N VAL A 423 25.03 15.90 18.93
CA VAL A 423 25.64 17.02 19.65
C VAL A 423 25.02 16.91 21.05
N PRO A 424 25.80 16.75 22.13
CA PRO A 424 25.27 16.44 23.46
C PRO A 424 24.20 17.41 24.00
N SER A 425 23.98 18.56 23.34
CA SER A 425 23.08 19.63 23.78
C SER A 425 21.89 19.96 22.86
N GLU A 426 21.79 19.44 21.63
CA GLU A 426 20.70 19.80 20.70
C GLU A 426 19.80 18.60 20.39
N ARG A 427 18.79 18.41 21.24
CA ARG A 427 17.71 17.43 21.03
C ARG A 427 16.64 18.04 20.12
N THR A 428 16.64 17.67 18.85
CA THR A 428 15.50 17.97 17.96
C THR A 428 14.37 16.97 18.24
N SER A 429 13.14 17.46 18.35
CA SER A 429 11.94 16.66 18.53
C SER A 429 11.74 15.72 17.34
N ALA A 430 11.88 14.42 17.58
CA ALA A 430 11.50 13.36 16.65
C ALA A 430 9.96 13.28 16.59
N HIS A 431 9.36 14.16 15.80
CA HIS A 431 7.98 14.00 15.36
C HIS A 431 7.91 14.25 13.85
N GLN A 432 7.12 13.42 13.17
CA GLN A 432 6.64 13.54 11.78
C GLN A 432 7.45 12.83 10.70
N LEU A 433 7.48 11.49 10.74
CA LEU A 433 7.23 10.73 9.52
C LEU A 433 5.72 10.52 9.44
N GLY A 434 5.02 11.42 8.74
CA GLY A 434 3.62 11.21 8.39
C GLY A 434 3.53 10.08 7.37
N PHE A 435 2.98 8.95 7.80
CA PHE A 435 2.49 7.89 6.95
C PHE A 435 0.97 7.95 6.91
#